data_AF-A0A6S6TWV9-F1
#
_entry.id   AF-A0A6S6TWV9-F1
#
_cell.length_a   1.000
_cell.length_b   1.000
_cell.length_c   1.000
_cell.angle_alpha   90.00
_cell.angle_beta   90.00
_cell.angle_gamma   90.00
#
_symmetry.space_group_name_H-M   'P 1'
#
loop_
_entity.id
_entity.type
_entity.pdbx_description
1 polymer ?
#
loop_
_entity_poly.entity_id
_entity_poly.type
_entity_poly.pdbx_seq_one_letter_code
_entity_poly.pdbx_strand_id
1 'polypeptide(L)'
;MKNRLLKTLMLLAFLLTTALAGTWINITINSNDVTLSDLASSYYGDASETEVIYNANRDVIGENRQLSSGMELEIPVTEKFRDQPEHLGWR
;
A
#
# COMPACT_ATOMS: atom_id res chain seq x y z
N MET A 1 23.10 17.50 -3.90
CA MET A 1 23.48 16.56 -5.00
C MET A 1 23.92 15.17 -4.50
N LYS A 2 23.29 14.64 -3.46
CA LYS A 2 23.54 13.29 -2.93
C LYS A 2 22.13 12.75 -2.72
N ASN A 3 21.67 11.87 -3.62
CA ASN A 3 20.35 11.18 -3.66
C ASN A 3 20.00 10.79 -5.10
N ARG A 4 20.63 11.40 -6.12
CA ARG A 4 20.34 11.06 -7.52
C ARG A 4 20.82 9.64 -7.89
N LEU A 5 21.98 9.23 -7.40
CA LEU A 5 22.52 7.89 -7.64
C LEU A 5 21.73 6.78 -6.93
N LEU A 6 21.23 7.01 -5.70
CA LEU A 6 20.39 6.04 -4.98
C LEU A 6 19.01 5.88 -5.66
N LYS A 7 18.43 6.98 -6.15
CA LYS A 7 17.18 7.00 -6.92
C LYS A 7 17.32 6.30 -8.26
N THR A 8 18.44 6.48 -8.97
CA THR A 8 18.72 5.78 -10.24
C THR A 8 19.05 4.30 -10.02
N LEU A 9 19.67 3.93 -8.91
CA LEU A 9 19.95 2.52 -8.58
C LEU A 9 18.68 1.76 -8.18
N MET A 10 17.73 2.41 -7.48
CA MET A 10 16.39 1.84 -7.24
C MET A 10 15.56 1.74 -8.52
N LEU A 11 15.69 2.71 -9.44
CA LEU A 11 14.97 2.69 -10.72
C LEU A 11 15.51 1.63 -11.70
N LEU A 12 16.82 1.33 -11.66
CA LEU A 12 17.41 0.26 -12.47
C LEU A 12 17.16 -1.14 -11.90
N ALA A 13 17.04 -1.28 -10.58
CA ALA A 13 16.70 -2.57 -9.96
C ALA A 13 15.22 -2.96 -10.15
N PHE A 14 14.34 -2.02 -10.53
CA PHE A 14 12.93 -2.28 -10.83
C PHE A 14 12.70 -2.78 -12.27
N LEU A 15 13.68 -2.67 -13.17
CA LEU A 15 13.52 -3.00 -14.59
C LEU A 15 14.01 -4.40 -15.00
N LEU A 16 14.47 -5.23 -14.08
CA LEU A 16 14.83 -6.61 -14.39
C LEU A 16 14.46 -7.55 -13.24
N THR A 17 13.20 -7.99 -13.21
CA THR A 17 12.82 -9.42 -13.11
C THR A 17 11.30 -9.59 -13.02
N THR A 18 10.74 -10.14 -14.10
CA THR A 18 9.77 -11.25 -14.15
C THR A 18 8.47 -11.22 -13.32
N ALA A 19 7.40 -11.45 -14.10
CA ALA A 19 6.24 -12.30 -13.79
C ALA A 19 5.12 -11.70 -12.92
N LEU A 20 3.92 -12.15 -13.26
CA LEU A 20 2.59 -11.84 -12.70
C LEU A 20 2.49 -12.08 -11.18
N ALA A 21 3.23 -11.33 -10.36
CA ALA A 21 2.96 -11.20 -8.93
C ALA A 21 2.14 -9.91 -8.76
N GLY A 22 1.03 -10.00 -8.02
CA GLY A 22 0.19 -8.84 -7.74
C GLY A 22 1.06 -7.68 -7.23
N THR A 23 0.93 -6.52 -7.85
CA THR A 23 1.64 -5.32 -7.37
C THR A 23 0.97 -4.91 -6.07
N TRP A 24 1.67 -5.03 -4.94
CA TRP A 24 1.23 -4.49 -3.65
C TRP A 24 2.24 -3.48 -3.13
N ILE A 25 1.78 -2.60 -2.23
CA ILE A 25 2.64 -1.67 -1.50
C ILE A 25 2.60 -2.05 -0.03
N ASN A 26 3.77 -2.16 0.57
CA ASN A 26 3.88 -2.43 2.00
C ASN A 26 3.83 -1.12 2.79
N ILE A 27 3.00 -1.10 3.83
CA ILE A 27 2.87 0.04 4.74
C ILE A 27 3.05 -0.43 6.18
N THR A 28 3.46 0.49 7.05
CA THR A 28 3.45 0.28 8.50
C THR A 28 2.40 1.17 9.13
N ILE A 29 1.52 0.60 9.94
CA ILE A 29 0.52 1.36 10.69
C ILE A 29 1.22 2.18 11.77
N ASN A 30 1.00 3.50 11.78
CA ASN A 30 1.68 4.40 12.71
C ASN A 30 0.86 4.72 13.97
N SER A 31 -0.45 4.50 13.96
CA SER A 31 -1.35 4.78 15.10
C SER A 31 -2.44 3.71 15.24
N ASN A 32 -2.89 3.48 16.48
CA ASN A 32 -4.00 2.58 16.80
C ASN A 32 -5.37 3.14 16.38
N ASP A 33 -5.45 4.43 16.04
CA ASP A 33 -6.68 5.07 15.60
C ASP A 33 -6.95 4.91 14.10
N VAL A 34 -5.97 4.41 13.33
CA VAL A 34 -6.12 4.16 11.89
C VAL A 34 -7.05 2.98 11.67
N THR A 35 -8.06 3.16 10.81
CA THR A 35 -8.99 2.10 10.44
C THR A 35 -8.75 1.59 9.02
N LEU A 36 -9.29 0.41 8.70
CA LEU A 36 -9.33 -0.08 7.32
C LEU A 36 -10.04 0.88 6.37
N SER A 37 -11.07 1.59 6.86
CA SER A 37 -11.84 2.56 6.08
C SER A 37 -10.98 3.76 5.68
N ASP A 38 -10.14 4.25 6.60
CA ASP A 38 -9.21 5.36 6.32
C ASP A 38 -8.18 4.97 5.26
N LEU A 39 -7.64 3.74 5.35
CA LEU A 39 -6.72 3.20 4.36
C LEU A 39 -7.40 3.01 3.00
N ALA A 40 -8.61 2.45 2.96
CA ALA A 40 -9.37 2.25 1.72
C ALA A 40 -9.71 3.59 1.05
N SER A 41 -10.13 4.59 1.83
CA SER A 41 -10.34 5.95 1.33
C SER A 41 -9.06 6.57 0.78
N SER A 42 -7.91 6.33 1.42
CA SER A 42 -6.63 6.91 1.00
C SER A 42 -6.07 6.25 -0.26
N TYR A 43 -6.09 4.91 -0.34
CA TYR A 43 -5.44 4.16 -1.41
C TYR A 43 -6.37 3.79 -2.57
N TYR A 44 -7.68 3.79 -2.37
CA TYR A 44 -8.66 3.48 -3.42
C TYR A 44 -9.65 4.61 -3.69
N GLY A 45 -9.59 5.70 -2.93
CA GLY A 45 -10.57 6.79 -3.02
C GLY A 45 -11.97 6.38 -2.54
N ASP A 46 -12.10 5.20 -1.94
CA ASP A 46 -13.37 4.59 -1.59
C ASP A 46 -13.26 3.85 -0.25
N ALA A 47 -13.85 4.43 0.78
CA ALA A 47 -13.90 3.88 2.13
C ALA A 47 -14.60 2.51 2.21
N SER A 48 -15.38 2.10 1.21
CA SER A 48 -16.04 0.78 1.20
C SER A 48 -15.11 -0.37 0.79
N GLU A 49 -13.94 -0.07 0.21
CA GLU A 49 -12.95 -1.06 -0.27
C GLU A 49 -12.10 -1.70 0.86
N THR A 50 -12.65 -1.75 2.08
CA THR A 50 -12.00 -2.32 3.27
C THR A 50 -11.71 -3.82 3.10
N GLU A 51 -12.59 -4.55 2.42
CA GLU A 51 -12.45 -6.00 2.21
C GLU A 51 -11.24 -6.34 1.32
N VAL A 52 -10.84 -5.46 0.40
CA VAL A 52 -9.64 -5.69 -0.42
C VAL A 52 -8.39 -5.72 0.47
N ILE A 53 -8.28 -4.75 1.37
CA ILE A 53 -7.16 -4.67 2.32
C ILE A 53 -7.23 -5.81 3.33
N TYR A 54 -8.42 -6.06 3.90
CA TYR A 54 -8.58 -7.09 4.92
C TYR A 54 -8.28 -8.50 4.39
N ASN A 55 -8.77 -8.85 3.19
CA ASN A 55 -8.54 -10.18 2.63
C ASN A 55 -7.07 -10.42 2.29
N ALA A 56 -6.33 -9.39 1.86
CA ALA A 56 -4.90 -9.49 1.62
C ALA A 56 -4.08 -9.67 2.92
N ASN A 57 -4.59 -9.18 4.05
CA ASN A 57 -3.86 -9.13 5.33
C ASN A 57 -4.55 -9.89 6.46
N ARG A 58 -5.44 -10.82 6.13
CA ARG A 58 -6.30 -11.50 7.11
C ARG A 58 -5.49 -12.16 8.22
N ASP A 59 -4.36 -12.76 7.86
CA ASP A 59 -3.47 -13.46 8.79
C ASP A 59 -2.76 -12.51 9.77
N VAL A 60 -2.58 -11.24 9.38
CA VAL A 60 -1.95 -10.21 10.21
C VAL A 60 -2.97 -9.48 11.09
N ILE A 61 -4.12 -9.12 10.50
CA ILE A 61 -5.16 -8.32 11.17
C ILE A 61 -5.98 -9.18 12.14
N GLY A 62 -6.23 -10.44 11.79
CA GLY A 62 -7.09 -11.34 12.56
C GLY A 62 -8.58 -10.97 12.50
N GLU A 63 -9.41 -11.79 13.14
CA GLU A 63 -10.87 -11.75 12.99
C GLU A 63 -11.54 -10.50 13.57
N ASN A 64 -10.90 -9.84 14.55
CA ASN A 64 -11.43 -8.62 15.17
C ASN A 64 -11.33 -7.39 14.27
N ARG A 65 -10.60 -7.48 13.13
CA ARG A 65 -10.40 -6.40 12.15
C ARG A 65 -9.75 -5.14 12.73
N GLN A 66 -9.11 -5.23 13.89
CA GLN A 66 -8.48 -4.10 14.56
C GLN A 66 -7.05 -3.92 14.07
N LEU A 67 -6.72 -2.69 13.67
CA LEU A 67 -5.36 -2.32 13.34
C LEU A 67 -4.63 -1.84 14.59
N SER A 68 -3.33 -2.06 14.65
CA SER A 68 -2.47 -1.58 15.73
C SER A 68 -1.18 -1.00 15.15
N SER A 69 -0.63 -0.02 15.85
CA SER A 69 0.65 0.58 15.52
C SER A 69 1.73 -0.50 15.42
N GLY A 70 2.56 -0.42 14.38
CA GLY A 70 3.61 -1.39 14.05
C GLY A 70 3.17 -2.55 13.16
N MET A 71 1.86 -2.71 12.86
CA MET A 71 1.42 -3.72 11.87
C MET A 71 1.96 -3.39 10.48
N GLU A 72 2.52 -4.39 9.81
CA GLU A 72 2.93 -4.31 8.41
C GLU A 72 1.81 -4.89 7.54
N LEU A 73 1.28 -4.08 6.62
CA LEU A 73 0.18 -4.48 5.74
C LEU A 73 0.58 -4.34 4.27
N GLU A 74 0.12 -5.29 3.46
CA GLU A 74 0.16 -5.26 2.01
C GLU A 74 -1.09 -4.55 1.47
N ILE A 75 -0.92 -3.47 0.71
CA ILE A 75 -2.01 -2.77 0.03
C ILE A 75 -2.03 -3.21 -1.43
N PRO A 76 -3.01 -4.01 -1.89
CA PRO A 76 -3.10 -4.42 -3.29
C PRO A 76 -3.28 -3.22 -4.22
N VAL A 77 -2.52 -3.15 -5.30
CA VAL A 77 -2.71 -2.14 -6.36
C VAL A 77 -3.80 -2.62 -7.30
N THR A 78 -4.99 -2.02 -7.15
CA THR A 78 -6.18 -2.26 -7.99
C THR A 78 -6.30 -1.22 -9.11
N GLU A 79 -7.31 -1.31 -9.97
CA GLU A 79 -7.58 -0.26 -10.97
C GLU A 79 -7.96 1.07 -10.29
N LYS A 80 -8.78 1.04 -9.22
CA LYS A 80 -9.13 2.23 -8.40
C LYS A 80 -7.90 2.91 -7.80
N PHE A 81 -6.89 2.11 -7.43
CA PHE A 81 -5.58 2.64 -7.08
C PHE A 81 -5.04 3.40 -8.30
N ARG A 82 -4.76 2.74 -9.43
CA ARG A 82 -4.16 3.40 -10.62
C ARG A 82 -4.90 4.65 -11.14
N ASP A 83 -6.22 4.70 -11.00
CA ASP A 83 -7.06 5.79 -11.48
C ASP A 83 -7.02 7.06 -10.61
N GLN A 84 -6.39 7.05 -9.42
CA GLN A 84 -6.27 8.30 -8.68
C GLN A 84 -5.37 9.29 -9.43
N PRO A 85 -5.81 10.55 -9.62
CA PRO A 85 -5.11 11.55 -10.42
C PRO A 85 -3.72 11.95 -9.88
N GLU A 86 -3.31 11.41 -8.74
CA GLU A 86 -2.09 11.77 -8.02
C GLU A 86 -1.14 10.60 -7.68
N HIS A 87 -1.28 9.40 -8.30
CA HIS A 87 -0.29 8.33 -8.09
C HIS A 87 1.09 8.66 -8.71
N LEU A 88 1.75 9.71 -8.22
CA LEU A 88 2.89 9.65 -7.28
C LEU A 88 3.47 11.07 -7.14
N GLY A 89 2.63 12.06 -6.82
CA GLY A 89 3.05 13.45 -6.63
C GLY A 89 3.85 13.68 -5.35
N TRP A 90 5.11 13.22 -5.27
CA TRP A 90 6.05 13.68 -4.24
C TRP A 90 6.35 15.17 -4.46
N ARG A 91 5.74 16.04 -3.64
CA ARG A 91 6.27 17.38 -3.38
C ARG A 91 7.37 17.31 -2.32
#